data_AF-A0A832TGV5-F1
#
_entry.id   AF-A0A832TGV5-F1
#
_cell.length_a   1.000
_cell.length_b   1.000
_cell.length_c   1.000
_cell.angle_alpha   90.00
_cell.angle_beta   90.00
_cell.angle_gamma   90.00
#
_symmetry.space_group_name_H-M   'P 1'
#
loop_
_entity.id
_entity.type
_entity.pdbx_description
1 polymer ?
#
loop_
_entity_poly.entity_id
_entity_poly.type
_entity_poly.pdbx_seq_one_letter_code
_entity_poly.pdbx_strand_id
1 'polypeptide(L)'
;MNARIYAAASVLCLALLAASVQWDVLADLPEAWRELNAATELAHKALEEKKKGDELMEEVSATVNAARSAGPLALSVNAPRILEDLHGAYVHYARAVDAIDAAVDHLDRTLDMIGATADPEIKESLKLMHEGVSHYRMALKEFKLGVQAADEGDVGEAFRHVNAAYRMMREGMKLFSRGKAELESKTLLFMG
;
A
#
# COMPACT_ATOMS: atom_id res chain seq x y z
N MET A 1 -2.91 -13.26 11.20
CA MET A 1 -2.36 -12.12 11.97
C MET A 1 -1.39 -11.28 11.15
N ASN A 2 -0.52 -11.90 10.36
CA ASN A 2 0.45 -11.22 9.49
C ASN A 2 -0.19 -10.40 8.34
N ALA A 3 -1.23 -10.92 7.68
CA ALA A 3 -1.88 -10.26 6.54
C ALA A 3 -2.61 -8.93 6.85
N ARG A 4 -3.09 -8.75 8.10
CA ARG A 4 -3.76 -7.52 8.59
C ARG A 4 -2.82 -6.31 8.66
N ILE A 5 -1.53 -6.55 8.95
CA ILE A 5 -0.52 -5.49 9.04
C ILE A 5 -0.12 -5.00 7.64
N TYR A 6 -0.17 -5.90 6.64
CA TYR A 6 0.26 -5.63 5.25
C TYR A 6 -0.75 -4.81 4.45
N ALA A 7 -2.04 -5.06 4.67
CA ALA A 7 -3.08 -4.30 3.99
C ALA A 7 -3.24 -2.89 4.59
N ALA A 8 -3.17 -2.74 5.91
CA ALA A 8 -3.41 -1.47 6.59
C ALA A 8 -2.33 -0.40 6.39
N ALA A 9 -1.05 -0.78 6.35
CA ALA A 9 0.03 0.18 6.14
C ALA A 9 0.05 0.74 4.69
N SER A 10 -0.19 -0.14 3.71
CA SER A 10 -0.12 0.18 2.28
C SER A 10 -1.30 1.05 1.81
N VAL A 11 -2.49 0.73 2.32
CA VAL A 11 -3.73 1.45 2.03
C VAL A 11 -3.75 2.87 2.62
N LEU A 12 -3.25 3.04 3.86
CA LEU A 12 -3.21 4.33 4.53
C LEU A 12 -2.21 5.28 3.84
N CYS A 13 -1.06 4.76 3.38
CA CYS A 13 -0.06 5.56 2.66
C CYS A 13 -0.55 6.02 1.28
N LEU A 14 -1.27 5.18 0.53
CA LEU A 14 -1.80 5.55 -0.79
C LEU A 14 -2.99 6.50 -0.73
N ALA A 15 -3.86 6.36 0.26
CA ALA A 15 -4.88 7.37 0.52
C ALA A 15 -4.26 8.75 0.85
N LEU A 16 -3.14 8.76 1.58
CA LEU A 16 -2.37 9.98 1.88
C LEU A 16 -1.63 10.55 0.66
N LEU A 17 -1.13 9.70 -0.23
CA LEU A 17 -0.51 10.11 -1.50
C LEU A 17 -1.55 10.67 -2.48
N ALA A 18 -2.65 9.96 -2.73
CA ALA A 18 -3.71 10.41 -3.64
C ALA A 18 -4.37 11.73 -3.17
N ALA A 19 -4.63 11.87 -1.87
CA ALA A 19 -5.14 13.11 -1.28
C ALA A 19 -4.13 14.27 -1.31
N SER A 20 -2.84 13.99 -1.56
CA SER A 20 -1.78 15.00 -1.54
C SER A 20 -1.47 15.67 -2.87
N VAL A 21 -1.96 15.14 -3.99
CA VAL A 21 -1.70 15.68 -5.34
C VAL A 21 -2.86 16.55 -5.85
N GLN A 22 -3.76 17.00 -4.97
CA GLN A 22 -4.69 18.08 -5.32
C GLN A 22 -3.91 19.41 -5.36
N TRP A 23 -3.42 19.76 -6.56
CA TRP A 23 -2.71 20.99 -6.84
C TRP A 23 -3.23 21.66 -8.11
N ASP A 24 -3.42 22.98 -8.03
CA ASP A 24 -3.76 23.88 -9.15
C ASP A 24 -2.74 23.81 -10.32
N VAL A 25 -1.56 23.21 -10.11
CA VAL A 25 -0.50 22.96 -11.12
C VAL A 25 -0.91 21.93 -12.18
N LEU A 26 -1.85 21.03 -11.89
CA LEU A 26 -2.30 20.01 -12.84
C LEU A 26 -3.35 20.52 -13.83
N ALA A 27 -3.86 21.74 -13.66
CA ALA A 27 -4.88 22.31 -14.57
C ALA A 27 -4.42 22.31 -16.04
N ASP A 28 -3.11 22.47 -16.27
CA ASP A 28 -2.51 22.51 -17.61
C ASP A 28 -1.92 21.15 -18.07
N LEU A 29 -2.03 20.09 -17.28
CA LEU A 29 -1.48 18.75 -17.57
C LEU A 29 -2.56 17.65 -17.53
N PRO A 30 -3.45 17.59 -18.54
CA PRO A 30 -4.59 16.67 -18.56
C PRO A 30 -4.20 15.18 -18.60
N GLU A 31 -3.06 14.79 -19.17
CA GLU A 31 -2.53 13.43 -19.03
C GLU A 31 -2.19 13.08 -17.58
N ALA A 32 -1.49 13.97 -16.87
CA ALA A 32 -1.09 13.76 -15.48
C ALA A 32 -2.31 13.69 -14.55
N TRP A 33 -3.34 14.48 -14.82
CA TRP A 33 -4.63 14.38 -14.13
C TRP A 33 -5.30 13.02 -14.32
N ARG A 34 -5.27 12.45 -15.53
CA ARG A 34 -5.83 11.12 -15.81
C ARG A 34 -5.09 10.02 -15.07
N GLU A 35 -3.76 10.04 -15.08
CA GLU A 35 -2.93 9.07 -14.34
C GLU A 35 -3.17 9.15 -12.83
N LEU A 36 -3.28 10.36 -12.27
CA LEU A 36 -3.59 10.55 -10.85
C LEU A 36 -4.98 10.02 -10.48
N ASN A 37 -5.99 10.22 -11.32
CA ASN A 37 -7.32 9.65 -11.08
C ASN A 37 -7.28 8.12 -11.13
N ALA A 38 -6.58 7.53 -12.10
CA ALA A 38 -6.41 6.08 -12.19
C ALA A 38 -5.72 5.51 -10.93
N ALA A 39 -4.66 6.17 -10.46
CA ALA A 39 -4.02 5.83 -9.19
C ALA A 39 -4.99 5.88 -8.00
N THR A 40 -5.85 6.91 -7.95
CA THR A 40 -6.83 7.11 -6.88
C THR A 40 -7.90 6.03 -6.90
N GLU A 41 -8.42 5.67 -8.07
CA GLU A 41 -9.39 4.57 -8.24
C GLU A 41 -8.79 3.22 -7.81
N LEU A 42 -7.54 2.94 -8.18
CA LEU A 42 -6.83 1.72 -7.78
C LEU A 42 -6.58 1.69 -6.27
N ALA A 43 -6.24 2.82 -5.66
CA ALA A 43 -6.11 2.94 -4.21
C ALA A 43 -7.45 2.68 -3.49
N HIS A 44 -8.56 3.18 -4.05
CA HIS A 44 -9.91 2.90 -3.54
C HIS A 44 -10.26 1.41 -3.65
N LYS A 45 -9.98 0.79 -4.79
CA LYS A 45 -10.17 -0.65 -4.96
C LYS A 45 -9.33 -1.46 -3.97
N ALA A 46 -8.10 -1.05 -3.72
CA ALA A 46 -7.25 -1.69 -2.70
C ALA A 46 -7.83 -1.58 -1.29
N LEU A 47 -8.42 -0.42 -0.94
CA LEU A 47 -9.16 -0.20 0.30
C LEU A 47 -10.33 -1.18 0.45
N GLU A 48 -11.12 -1.35 -0.62
CA GLU A 48 -12.27 -2.26 -0.63
C GLU A 48 -11.84 -3.74 -0.47
N GLU A 49 -10.83 -4.17 -1.22
CA GLU A 49 -10.31 -5.53 -1.12
C GLU A 49 -9.71 -5.79 0.27
N LYS A 50 -8.96 -4.84 0.82
CA LYS A 50 -8.50 -4.91 2.22
C LYS A 50 -9.67 -5.12 3.17
N LYS A 51 -10.73 -4.32 3.04
CA LYS A 51 -11.89 -4.38 3.93
C LYS A 51 -12.51 -5.77 3.93
N LYS A 52 -12.72 -6.36 2.76
CA LYS A 52 -13.23 -7.74 2.61
C LYS A 52 -12.29 -8.77 3.28
N GLY A 53 -10.98 -8.59 3.11
CA GLY A 53 -9.98 -9.43 3.77
C GLY A 53 -10.04 -9.32 5.29
N ASP A 54 -10.22 -8.11 5.82
CA ASP A 54 -10.34 -7.87 7.27
C ASP A 54 -11.59 -8.51 7.86
N GLU A 55 -12.73 -8.40 7.17
CA GLU A 55 -14.00 -9.02 7.54
C GLU A 55 -13.85 -10.55 7.66
N LEU A 56 -13.28 -11.22 6.65
CA LEU A 56 -13.01 -12.66 6.70
C LEU A 56 -12.06 -13.04 7.83
N MET A 57 -11.03 -12.23 8.09
CA MET A 57 -10.12 -12.47 9.20
C MET A 57 -10.80 -12.30 10.57
N GLU A 58 -11.81 -11.43 10.68
CA GLU A 58 -12.60 -11.27 11.91
C GLU A 58 -13.45 -12.51 12.16
N GLU A 59 -14.07 -13.04 11.12
CA GLU A 59 -14.81 -14.31 11.18
C GLU A 59 -13.91 -15.50 11.56
N VAL A 60 -12.72 -15.60 10.97
CA VAL A 60 -11.71 -16.61 11.36
C VAL A 60 -11.40 -16.49 12.84
N SER A 61 -11.11 -15.27 13.31
CA SER A 61 -10.75 -15.03 14.71
C SER A 61 -11.89 -15.41 15.65
N ALA A 62 -13.13 -15.07 15.31
CA ALA A 62 -14.30 -15.43 16.10
C ALA A 62 -14.51 -16.95 16.13
N THR A 63 -14.38 -17.61 14.99
CA THR A 63 -14.54 -19.07 14.84
C THR A 63 -13.47 -19.83 15.61
N VAL A 64 -12.20 -19.41 15.53
CA VAL A 64 -11.10 -20.00 16.30
C VAL A 64 -11.33 -19.83 17.81
N ASN A 65 -11.73 -18.63 18.25
CA ASN A 65 -11.97 -18.37 19.67
C ASN A 65 -13.15 -19.20 20.22
N ALA A 66 -14.24 -19.30 19.47
CA ALA A 66 -15.39 -20.14 19.82
C ALA A 66 -15.00 -21.63 19.87
N ALA A 67 -14.31 -22.13 18.84
CA ALA A 67 -13.86 -23.52 18.77
C ALA A 67 -12.88 -23.87 19.89
N ARG A 68 -11.94 -22.97 20.21
CA ARG A 68 -11.01 -23.12 21.34
C ARG A 68 -11.75 -23.24 22.68
N SER A 69 -12.84 -22.51 22.85
CA SER A 69 -13.67 -22.53 24.07
C SER A 69 -14.52 -23.80 24.18
N ALA A 70 -14.95 -24.37 23.05
CA ALA A 70 -15.74 -25.59 22.98
C ALA A 70 -14.90 -26.90 23.06
N GLY A 71 -13.58 -26.82 22.85
CA GLY A 71 -12.64 -27.92 23.01
C GLY A 71 -12.05 -28.47 21.70
N PRO A 72 -11.08 -29.41 21.77
CA PRO A 72 -10.24 -29.82 20.63
C PRO A 72 -11.00 -30.40 19.42
N LEU A 73 -12.12 -31.08 19.67
CA LEU A 73 -12.97 -31.63 18.61
C LEU A 73 -13.62 -30.52 17.78
N ALA A 74 -14.06 -29.44 18.42
CA ALA A 74 -14.65 -28.30 17.73
C ALA A 74 -13.63 -27.59 16.82
N LEU A 75 -12.36 -27.50 17.23
CA LEU A 75 -11.30 -26.98 16.36
C LEU A 75 -11.10 -27.85 15.11
N SER A 76 -11.09 -29.17 15.27
CA SER A 76 -10.92 -30.11 14.16
C SER A 76 -12.10 -30.07 13.18
N VAL A 77 -13.32 -29.94 13.69
CA VAL A 77 -14.55 -29.82 12.87
C VAL A 77 -14.57 -28.49 12.11
N ASN A 78 -14.13 -27.39 12.74
CA ASN A 78 -14.12 -26.07 12.11
C ASN A 78 -12.85 -25.81 11.26
N ALA A 79 -11.83 -26.67 11.32
CA ALA A 79 -10.56 -26.47 10.64
C ALA A 79 -10.70 -26.24 9.12
N PRO A 80 -11.52 -27.00 8.36
CA PRO A 80 -11.69 -26.76 6.93
C PRO A 80 -12.22 -25.36 6.62
N ARG A 81 -13.24 -24.90 7.36
CA ARG A 81 -13.81 -23.55 7.21
C ARG A 81 -12.81 -22.48 7.57
N ILE A 82 -12.11 -22.63 8.70
CA ILE A 82 -11.06 -21.69 9.13
C ILE A 82 -10.00 -21.52 8.04
N LEU A 83 -9.58 -22.62 7.41
CA LEU A 83 -8.61 -22.59 6.32
C LEU A 83 -9.17 -21.92 5.05
N GLU A 84 -10.43 -22.17 4.71
CA GLU A 84 -11.10 -21.53 3.58
C GLU A 84 -11.23 -20.02 3.77
N ASP A 85 -11.72 -19.58 4.94
CA ASP A 85 -11.87 -18.15 5.27
C ASP A 85 -10.50 -17.45 5.34
N LEU A 86 -9.47 -18.13 5.88
CA LEU A 86 -8.09 -17.64 5.85
C LEU A 86 -7.55 -17.48 4.42
N HIS A 87 -7.82 -18.45 3.54
CA HIS A 87 -7.43 -18.38 2.15
C HIS A 87 -8.16 -17.25 1.40
N GLY A 88 -9.47 -17.10 1.63
CA GLY A 88 -10.27 -16.00 1.08
C GLY A 88 -9.72 -14.63 1.49
N ALA A 89 -9.39 -14.46 2.78
CA ALA A 89 -8.77 -13.25 3.28
C ALA A 89 -7.43 -12.97 2.59
N TYR A 90 -6.58 -13.99 2.46
CA TYR A 90 -5.30 -13.90 1.78
C TYR A 90 -5.45 -13.42 0.32
N VAL A 91 -6.39 -13.99 -0.44
CA VAL A 91 -6.65 -13.60 -1.84
C VAL A 91 -7.03 -12.12 -1.93
N HIS A 92 -7.89 -11.63 -1.03
CA HIS A 92 -8.29 -10.22 -1.00
C HIS A 92 -7.11 -9.30 -0.66
N TYR A 93 -6.25 -9.68 0.27
CA TYR A 93 -5.05 -8.91 0.57
C TYR A 93 -4.04 -8.91 -0.58
N ALA A 94 -3.86 -10.03 -1.28
CA ALA A 94 -3.02 -10.09 -2.48
C ALA A 94 -3.53 -9.14 -3.58
N ARG A 95 -4.84 -9.13 -3.84
CA ARG A 95 -5.46 -8.19 -4.80
C ARG A 95 -5.29 -6.73 -4.39
N ALA A 96 -5.35 -6.43 -3.09
CA ALA A 96 -5.07 -5.09 -2.60
C ALA A 96 -3.62 -4.68 -2.88
N VAL A 97 -2.65 -5.59 -2.67
CA VAL A 97 -1.23 -5.37 -2.98
C VAL A 97 -1.01 -5.14 -4.48
N ASP A 98 -1.65 -5.91 -5.36
CA ASP A 98 -1.53 -5.74 -6.82
C ASP A 98 -2.13 -4.41 -7.30
N ALA A 99 -3.29 -4.01 -6.76
CA ALA A 99 -3.88 -2.72 -7.07
C ALA A 99 -2.99 -1.55 -6.60
N ILE A 100 -2.30 -1.72 -5.48
CA ILE A 100 -1.33 -0.76 -4.96
C ILE A 100 -0.08 -0.66 -5.83
N ASP A 101 0.45 -1.78 -6.32
CA ASP A 101 1.58 -1.83 -7.25
C ASP A 101 1.24 -1.05 -8.54
N ALA A 102 0.05 -1.30 -9.09
CA ALA A 102 -0.43 -0.57 -10.26
C ALA A 102 -0.63 0.93 -9.97
N ALA A 103 -1.19 1.29 -8.82
CA ALA A 103 -1.34 2.69 -8.42
C ALA A 103 0.02 3.39 -8.35
N VAL A 104 1.02 2.76 -7.74
CA VAL A 104 2.40 3.27 -7.67
C VAL A 104 2.97 3.57 -9.06
N ASP A 105 2.72 2.73 -10.06
CA ASP A 105 3.16 2.98 -11.43
C ASP A 105 2.48 4.20 -12.08
N HIS A 106 1.18 4.40 -11.82
CA HIS A 106 0.46 5.60 -12.26
C HIS A 106 1.00 6.87 -11.58
N LEU A 107 1.35 6.79 -10.29
CA LEU A 107 1.97 7.92 -9.58
C LEU A 107 3.38 8.23 -10.12
N ASP A 108 4.19 7.23 -10.40
CA ASP A 108 5.55 7.43 -10.95
C ASP A 108 5.48 8.15 -12.30
N ARG A 109 4.57 7.71 -13.19
CA ARG A 109 4.30 8.39 -14.47
C ARG A 109 3.80 9.82 -14.28
N THR A 110 2.95 10.06 -13.27
CA THR A 110 2.45 11.39 -12.93
C THR A 110 3.61 12.32 -12.56
N LEU A 111 4.51 11.85 -11.69
CA LEU A 111 5.67 12.61 -11.26
C LEU A 111 6.67 12.86 -12.40
N ASP A 112 6.87 11.90 -13.30
CA ASP A 112 7.71 12.07 -14.50
C ASP A 112 7.17 13.19 -15.42
N MET A 113 5.85 13.20 -15.64
CA MET A 113 5.20 14.23 -16.47
C MET A 113 5.33 15.62 -15.84
N ILE A 114 5.16 15.74 -14.52
CA ILE A 114 5.36 17.00 -13.81
C ILE A 114 6.85 17.41 -13.88
N GLY A 115 7.78 16.47 -13.67
CA GLY A 115 9.21 16.71 -13.69
C GLY A 115 9.75 17.19 -15.04
N ALA A 116 9.13 16.77 -16.13
CA ALA A 116 9.48 17.21 -17.49
C ALA A 116 9.22 18.71 -17.71
N THR A 117 8.19 19.26 -17.06
CA THR A 117 7.78 20.67 -17.22
C THR A 117 8.13 21.54 -16.02
N ALA A 118 8.62 20.95 -14.93
CA ALA A 118 8.92 21.64 -13.68
C ALA A 118 10.16 22.54 -13.76
N ASP A 119 10.07 23.66 -13.03
CA ASP A 119 11.21 24.52 -12.72
C ASP A 119 12.30 23.71 -11.95
N PRO A 120 13.61 23.97 -12.19
CA PRO A 120 14.70 23.42 -11.40
C PRO A 120 14.49 23.44 -9.87
N GLU A 121 13.84 24.47 -9.33
CA GLU A 121 13.57 24.57 -7.89
C GLU A 121 12.55 23.53 -7.40
N ILE A 122 11.63 23.10 -8.27
CA ILE A 122 10.60 22.08 -7.98
C ILE A 122 11.15 20.66 -8.20
N LYS A 123 12.14 20.48 -9.08
CA LYS A 123 12.72 19.15 -9.40
C LYS A 123 13.32 18.43 -8.20
N GLU A 124 13.91 19.14 -7.24
CA GLU A 124 14.46 18.50 -6.03
C GLU A 124 13.34 17.95 -5.12
N SER A 125 12.22 18.67 -5.03
CA SER A 125 11.04 18.21 -4.29
C SER A 125 10.44 16.95 -4.93
N LEU A 126 10.35 16.92 -6.27
CA LEU A 126 9.86 15.77 -7.02
C LEU A 126 10.80 14.57 -6.89
N LYS A 127 12.11 14.79 -6.87
CA LYS A 127 13.10 13.73 -6.65
C LYS A 127 12.90 13.04 -5.30
N LEU A 128 12.67 13.80 -4.23
CA LEU A 128 12.35 13.23 -2.91
C LEU A 128 11.05 12.41 -2.93
N MET A 129 10.05 12.87 -3.70
CA MET A 129 8.81 12.11 -3.90
C MET A 129 9.05 10.81 -4.67
N HIS A 130 9.81 10.82 -5.77
CA HIS A 130 10.21 9.60 -6.50
C HIS A 130 11.03 8.64 -5.65
N GLU A 131 11.97 9.13 -4.83
CA GLU A 131 12.72 8.29 -3.90
C GLU A 131 11.79 7.62 -2.88
N GLY A 132 10.79 8.36 -2.39
CA GLY A 132 9.71 7.83 -1.57
C GLY A 132 8.96 6.69 -2.26
N VAL A 133 8.50 6.92 -3.50
CA VAL A 133 7.82 5.91 -4.34
C VAL A 133 8.68 4.68 -4.58
N SER A 134 9.97 4.85 -4.84
CA SER A 134 10.93 3.76 -5.03
C SER A 134 11.03 2.87 -3.78
N HIS A 135 11.06 3.47 -2.59
CA HIS A 135 11.04 2.72 -1.33
C HIS A 135 9.75 1.92 -1.13
N TYR A 136 8.59 2.44 -1.57
CA TYR A 136 7.35 1.66 -1.58
C TYR A 136 7.43 0.47 -2.52
N ARG A 137 7.97 0.65 -3.74
CA ARG A 137 8.16 -0.44 -4.70
C ARG A 137 9.09 -1.53 -4.15
N MET A 138 10.17 -1.14 -3.46
CA MET A 138 11.04 -2.08 -2.76
C MET A 138 10.31 -2.81 -1.62
N ALA A 139 9.49 -2.11 -0.85
CA ALA A 139 8.69 -2.72 0.21
C ALA A 139 7.71 -3.76 -0.35
N LEU A 140 7.02 -3.46 -1.46
CA LEU A 140 6.11 -4.41 -2.12
C LEU A 140 6.85 -5.66 -2.57
N LYS A 141 8.06 -5.51 -3.10
CA LYS A 141 8.92 -6.66 -3.46
C LYS A 141 9.27 -7.52 -2.24
N GLU A 142 9.69 -6.89 -1.14
CA GLU A 142 9.95 -7.60 0.12
C GLU A 142 8.69 -8.30 0.65
N PHE A 143 7.51 -7.70 0.53
CA PHE A 143 6.26 -8.38 0.90
C PHE A 143 6.00 -9.62 0.06
N LYS A 144 6.18 -9.55 -1.27
CA LYS A 144 6.02 -10.71 -2.16
C LYS A 144 6.98 -11.85 -1.78
N LEU A 145 8.24 -11.52 -1.45
CA LEU A 145 9.21 -12.50 -0.95
C LEU A 145 8.81 -13.10 0.40
N GLY A 146 8.31 -12.27 1.33
CA GLY A 146 7.84 -12.75 2.62
C GLY A 146 6.63 -13.68 2.53
N VAL A 147 5.75 -13.46 1.54
CA VAL A 147 4.63 -14.36 1.21
C VAL A 147 5.16 -15.69 0.68
N GLN A 148 6.06 -15.66 -0.29
CA GLN A 148 6.65 -16.87 -0.85
C GLN A 148 7.34 -17.71 0.24
N ALA A 149 8.12 -17.09 1.12
CA ALA A 149 8.77 -17.77 2.23
C ALA A 149 7.75 -18.42 3.20
N ALA A 150 6.61 -17.77 3.43
CA ALA A 150 5.54 -18.33 4.25
C ALA A 150 4.87 -19.55 3.59
N ASP A 151 4.67 -19.52 2.27
CA ASP A 151 4.15 -20.65 1.50
C ASP A 151 5.11 -21.85 1.50
N GLU A 152 6.42 -21.58 1.54
CA GLU A 152 7.48 -22.58 1.68
C GLU A 152 7.64 -23.09 3.13
N GLY A 153 6.90 -22.52 4.08
CA GLY A 153 6.94 -22.88 5.51
C GLY A 153 8.07 -22.24 6.31
N ASP A 154 8.87 -21.35 5.70
CA ASP A 154 9.93 -20.60 6.40
C ASP A 154 9.37 -19.32 7.04
N VAL A 155 8.80 -19.50 8.22
CA VAL A 155 8.23 -18.41 9.03
C VAL A 155 9.30 -17.37 9.44
N GLY A 156 10.56 -17.79 9.61
CA GLY A 156 11.65 -16.91 10.02
C GLY A 156 12.05 -15.96 8.90
N GLU A 157 12.19 -16.49 7.68
CA GLU A 157 12.45 -15.72 6.46
C GLU A 157 11.27 -14.79 6.14
N ALA A 158 10.04 -15.29 6.24
CA ALA A 158 8.83 -14.49 6.05
C ALA A 158 8.82 -13.26 6.98
N PHE A 159 9.16 -13.45 8.27
CA PHE A 159 9.23 -12.36 9.24
C PHE A 159 10.34 -11.35 8.94
N ARG A 160 11.50 -11.80 8.41
CA ARG A 160 12.60 -10.90 8.02
C ARG A 160 12.19 -9.97 6.88
N HIS A 161 11.66 -10.54 5.80
CA HIS A 161 11.19 -9.79 4.63
C HIS A 161 10.13 -8.76 5.00
N VAL A 162 9.21 -9.14 5.87
CA VAL A 162 8.17 -8.24 6.37
C VAL A 162 8.72 -7.05 7.14
N ASN A 163 9.68 -7.28 8.04
CA ASN A 163 10.32 -6.18 8.77
C ASN A 163 11.17 -5.29 7.86
N ALA A 164 11.78 -5.86 6.81
CA ALA A 164 12.45 -5.07 5.79
C ALA A 164 11.45 -4.18 5.04
N ALA A 165 10.34 -4.74 4.59
CA ALA A 165 9.27 -4.02 3.93
C ALA A 165 8.70 -2.87 4.77
N TYR A 166 8.46 -3.10 6.07
CA TYR A 166 7.97 -2.07 6.98
C TYR A 166 8.96 -0.89 7.12
N ARG A 167 10.27 -1.18 7.24
CA ARG A 167 11.30 -0.14 7.30
C ARG A 167 11.35 0.68 6.02
N MET A 168 11.27 0.02 4.87
CA MET A 168 11.24 0.68 3.56
C MET A 168 10.02 1.57 3.41
N MET A 169 8.82 1.10 3.79
CA MET A 169 7.60 1.92 3.79
C MET A 169 7.74 3.17 4.66
N ARG A 170 8.30 3.02 5.87
CA ARG A 170 8.47 4.15 6.78
C ARG A 170 9.40 5.21 6.20
N GLU A 171 10.52 4.80 5.63
CA GLU A 171 11.45 5.74 5.00
C GLU A 171 10.85 6.34 3.73
N GLY A 172 10.14 5.54 2.93
CA GLY A 172 9.41 6.00 1.75
C GLY A 172 8.38 7.08 2.07
N MET A 173 7.58 6.87 3.13
CA MET A 173 6.62 7.86 3.62
C MET A 173 7.30 9.16 4.04
N LYS A 174 8.41 9.06 4.77
CA LYS A 174 9.16 10.23 5.25
C LYS A 174 9.72 11.07 4.08
N LEU A 175 10.33 10.42 3.09
CA LEU A 175 10.86 11.09 1.90
C LEU A 175 9.74 11.73 1.08
N PHE A 176 8.66 10.99 0.85
CA PHE A 176 7.51 11.47 0.10
C PHE A 176 6.86 12.68 0.77
N SER A 177 6.57 12.60 2.09
CA SER A 177 5.97 13.70 2.84
C SER A 177 6.88 14.93 2.88
N ARG A 178 8.20 14.75 2.93
CA ARG A 178 9.15 15.86 2.86
C ARG A 178 9.13 16.52 1.49
N GLY A 179 9.26 15.73 0.41
CA GLY A 179 9.22 16.24 -0.96
C GLY A 179 7.91 16.96 -1.25
N LYS A 180 6.78 16.41 -0.77
CA LYS A 180 5.48 17.08 -0.79
C LYS A 180 5.56 18.44 -0.08
N ALA A 181 5.92 18.49 1.21
CA ALA A 181 5.94 19.75 1.95
C ALA A 181 6.85 20.82 1.32
N GLU A 182 8.01 20.40 0.77
CA GLU A 182 8.90 21.29 0.03
C GLU A 182 8.27 21.79 -1.28
N LEU A 183 7.53 20.93 -1.99
CA LEU A 183 6.74 21.32 -3.16
C LEU A 183 5.70 22.37 -2.77
N GLU A 184 4.87 22.08 -1.76
CA GLU A 184 3.78 22.97 -1.33
C GLU A 184 4.27 24.36 -0.93
N SER A 185 5.38 24.42 -0.20
CA SER A 185 6.00 25.68 0.19
C SER A 185 6.49 26.50 -1.00
N LYS A 186 6.96 25.85 -2.07
CA LYS A 186 7.51 26.54 -3.26
C LYS A 186 6.40 27.07 -4.14
N THR A 187 5.35 26.29 -4.38
CA THR A 187 4.22 26.72 -5.20
C THR A 187 3.37 27.81 -4.54
N LEU A 188 3.25 27.83 -3.20
CA LEU A 188 2.61 28.95 -2.48
C LEU A 188 3.32 30.29 -2.68
N LEU A 189 4.64 30.29 -2.91
CA LEU A 189 5.42 31.51 -3.17
C LEU A 189 5.15 32.12 -4.56
N PHE A 190 4.61 31.35 -5.50
CA PHE A 190 4.32 31.82 -6.86
C PHE A 190 2.88 32.34 -7.05
N MET A 191 2.00 32.17 -6.04
CA MET A 191 0.61 32.65 -6.07
C MET A 191 0.37 33.92 -5.22
N GLY A 192 1.43 34.49 -4.63
CA GLY A 192 1.41 35.71 -3.82
C GLY A 192 1.86 36.97 -4.56
#